data_AF-A0A1B8Y6C5-F1
#
_entry.id   AF-A0A1B8Y6C5-F1
#
_cell.length_a   1.000
_cell.length_b   1.000
_cell.length_c   1.000
_cell.angle_alpha   90.00
_cell.angle_beta   90.00
_cell.angle_gamma   90.00
#
_symmetry.space_group_name_H-M   'P 1'
#
loop_
_entity.id
_entity.type
_entity.pdbx_description
1 polymer ?
#
loop_
_entity_poly.entity_id
_entity_poly.type
_entity_poly.pdbx_seq_one_letter_code
_entity_poly.pdbx_strand_id
1 'polypeptide(L)'
;SRETAFTYAISAAGVVNAVSRACREGELSTCGCSRAARPKDLPRDWLWGGCGDNLDYGYRFAKEFVDAREREKIYQKGSYESSRLLMNLHNNEAGR
;
A
#
# COMPACT_ATOMS: atom_id res chain seq x y z
N SER A 1 -17.20 11.97 -3.08
CA SER A 1 -17.56 11.95 -4.50
C SER A 1 -16.64 10.97 -5.23
N ARG A 2 -16.81 10.79 -6.55
CA ARG A 2 -15.92 9.92 -7.35
C ARG A 2 -14.48 10.42 -7.33
N GLU A 3 -14.30 11.73 -7.32
CA GLU A 3 -13.02 12.42 -7.21
C GLU A 3 -12.38 12.14 -5.85
N THR A 4 -13.16 12.19 -4.76
CA THR A 4 -12.65 11.81 -3.43
C THR A 4 -12.17 10.36 -3.42
N ALA A 5 -12.93 9.43 -4.01
CA ALA A 5 -12.51 8.03 -4.08
C ALA A 5 -11.16 7.89 -4.80
N PHE A 6 -10.99 8.57 -5.93
CA PHE A 6 -9.71 8.62 -6.63
C PHE A 6 -8.59 9.20 -5.77
N THR A 7 -8.82 10.30 -5.04
CA THR A 7 -7.79 10.89 -4.19
C THR A 7 -7.31 9.96 -3.07
N TYR A 8 -8.20 9.16 -2.47
CA TYR A 8 -7.83 8.16 -1.45
C TYR A 8 -6.99 7.04 -2.09
N ALA A 9 -7.45 6.50 -3.21
CA ALA A 9 -6.74 5.44 -3.92
C ALA A 9 -5.34 5.88 -4.38
N ILE A 10 -5.23 7.00 -5.11
CA ILE A 10 -3.93 7.44 -5.65
C ILE A 10 -2.94 7.85 -4.56
N SER A 11 -3.43 8.41 -3.44
CA SER A 11 -2.58 8.75 -2.30
C SER A 11 -2.05 7.49 -1.62
N ALA A 12 -2.91 6.49 -1.39
CA ALA A 12 -2.50 5.21 -0.80
C ALA A 12 -1.50 4.47 -1.70
N ALA A 13 -1.76 4.42 -3.01
CA ALA A 13 -0.83 3.89 -4.01
C ALA A 13 0.52 4.60 -3.99
N GLY A 14 0.50 5.94 -3.90
CA GLY A 14 1.69 6.77 -3.82
C GLY A 14 2.57 6.45 -2.62
N VAL A 15 1.97 6.23 -1.45
CA VAL A 15 2.69 5.82 -0.23
C VAL A 15 3.32 4.44 -0.43
N VAL A 16 2.58 3.44 -0.96
CA VAL A 16 3.14 2.10 -1.24
C VAL A 16 4.35 2.21 -2.16
N ASN A 17 4.22 2.93 -3.27
CA ASN A 17 5.30 3.08 -4.25
C ASN A 17 6.53 3.79 -3.65
N ALA A 18 6.34 4.93 -2.98
CA ALA A 18 7.43 5.70 -2.42
C ALA A 18 8.20 4.93 -1.34
N VAL A 19 7.49 4.28 -0.41
CA VAL A 19 8.11 3.52 0.68
C VAL A 19 8.80 2.26 0.16
N SER A 20 8.18 1.54 -0.78
CA SER A 20 8.78 0.34 -1.37
C SER A 20 10.09 0.65 -2.10
N ARG A 21 10.15 1.80 -2.77
CA ARG A 21 11.34 2.29 -3.47
C ARG A 21 12.42 2.76 -2.49
N ALA A 22 12.05 3.52 -1.46
CA ALA A 22 12.99 3.94 -0.42
C ALA A 22 13.66 2.73 0.28
N CYS A 23 12.92 1.62 0.47
CA CYS A 23 13.49 0.35 0.94
C CYS A 23 14.52 -0.25 -0.02
N ARG A 24 14.27 -0.19 -1.34
CA ARG A 24 15.21 -0.67 -2.35
C ARG A 24 16.49 0.18 -2.36
N GLU A 25 16.33 1.49 -2.24
CA GLU A 25 17.43 2.46 -2.30
C GLU A 25 18.25 2.51 -1.00
N GLY A 26 17.80 1.83 0.06
CA GLY A 26 18.48 1.78 1.34
C GLY A 26 18.32 3.07 2.16
N GLU A 27 17.35 3.92 1.82
CA GLU A 27 17.05 5.16 2.53
C GLU A 27 16.40 4.90 3.89
N LEU A 28 15.78 3.73 4.06
CA LEU A 28 15.11 3.31 5.29
C LEU A 28 15.87 2.15 5.95
N SER A 29 16.27 2.33 7.20
CA SER A 29 17.01 1.32 7.97
C SER A 29 16.17 0.11 8.42
N THR A 30 14.84 0.21 8.34
CA THR A 30 13.88 -0.79 8.82
C THR A 30 13.51 -1.83 7.77
N CYS A 31 13.91 -1.63 6.52
CA CYS A 31 13.61 -2.52 5.40
C CYS A 31 14.80 -2.61 4.44
N GLY A 32 14.66 -3.39 3.39
CA GLY A 32 15.65 -3.56 2.32
C GLY A 32 14.98 -4.07 1.06
N CYS A 33 15.76 -4.65 0.15
CA CYS A 33 15.26 -5.20 -1.11
C CYS A 33 14.10 -6.19 -0.92
N SER A 34 13.25 -6.29 -1.95
CA SER A 34 12.22 -7.32 -2.05
C SER A 34 12.77 -8.72 -1.84
N ARG A 35 12.01 -9.55 -1.11
CA ARG A 35 12.24 -10.99 -0.95
C ARG A 35 11.40 -11.84 -1.91
N ALA A 36 10.85 -11.23 -2.96
CA ALA A 36 10.01 -11.92 -3.93
C ALA A 36 10.78 -13.08 -4.59
N ALA A 37 10.17 -14.27 -4.52
CA ALA A 37 10.69 -15.45 -5.19
C ALA A 37 10.66 -15.25 -6.72
N ARG A 38 11.56 -15.95 -7.41
CA ARG A 38 11.55 -16.03 -8.87
C ARG A 38 10.16 -16.47 -9.35
N PRO A 39 9.52 -15.75 -10.29
CA PRO A 39 8.25 -16.17 -10.88
C PRO A 39 8.38 -17.56 -11.54
N LYS A 40 7.35 -18.41 -11.35
CA LYS A 40 7.36 -19.80 -11.85
C LYS A 40 7.35 -19.88 -13.37
N ASP A 41 6.79 -18.87 -14.00
CA ASP A 41 6.62 -18.67 -15.44
C ASP A 41 7.81 -17.95 -16.09
N LEU A 42 8.80 -17.49 -15.31
CA LEU A 42 9.99 -16.83 -15.86
C LEU A 42 10.88 -17.86 -16.60
N PRO A 43 11.14 -17.68 -17.92
CA PRO A 43 11.95 -18.59 -18.73
C PRO A 43 13.30 -18.90 -18.07
N ARG A 44 13.73 -20.17 -18.11
CA ARG A 44 14.90 -20.66 -17.34
C ARG A 44 16.21 -19.94 -17.66
N ASP A 45 16.35 -19.51 -18.90
CA ASP A 45 17.46 -18.73 -19.44
C ASP A 45 17.49 -17.29 -18.92
N TRP A 46 16.40 -16.78 -18.35
CA TRP A 46 16.35 -15.46 -17.73
C TRP A 46 16.84 -15.51 -16.29
N LEU A 47 17.67 -14.53 -15.93
CA LEU A 47 18.17 -14.34 -14.59
C LEU A 47 17.14 -13.55 -13.75
N TRP A 48 16.85 -14.05 -12.54
CA TRP A 48 16.06 -13.34 -11.54
C TRP A 48 16.98 -12.92 -10.40
N GLY A 49 16.99 -11.63 -10.07
CA GLY A 49 17.85 -11.11 -9.02
C GLY A 49 17.92 -9.58 -9.05
N GLY A 50 18.94 -9.05 -8.38
CA GLY A 50 19.08 -7.62 -8.13
C GLY A 50 18.29 -7.17 -6.89
N CYS A 51 18.15 -5.85 -6.73
CA CYS A 51 17.39 -5.26 -5.64
C CYS A 51 16.09 -4.66 -6.21
N GLY A 52 14.97 -5.32 -5.95
CA GLY A 52 13.64 -4.83 -6.33
C GLY A 52 12.92 -4.08 -5.21
N ASP A 53 11.92 -3.29 -5.57
CA ASP A 53 11.05 -2.54 -4.64
C ASP A 53 10.35 -3.49 -3.65
N ASN A 54 10.39 -3.17 -2.36
CA ASN A 54 9.82 -4.02 -1.31
C ASN A 54 8.33 -3.73 -1.09
N LEU A 55 7.52 -4.22 -2.03
CA LEU A 55 6.06 -4.00 -2.05
C LEU A 55 5.34 -4.51 -0.81
N ASP A 56 5.79 -5.62 -0.22
CA ASP A 56 5.18 -6.16 1.01
C ASP A 56 5.35 -5.20 2.19
N TYR A 57 6.55 -4.61 2.34
CA TYR A 57 6.78 -3.61 3.37
C TYR A 57 5.99 -2.33 3.09
N GLY A 58 6.03 -1.82 1.85
CA GLY A 58 5.31 -0.61 1.47
C GLY A 58 3.80 -0.74 1.63
N TYR A 59 3.21 -1.89 1.27
CA TYR A 59 1.79 -2.18 1.47
C TYR A 59 1.41 -2.17 2.95
N ARG A 60 2.18 -2.87 3.81
CA ARG A 60 1.93 -2.92 5.26
C ARG A 60 2.05 -1.53 5.88
N PHE A 61 3.09 -0.78 5.55
CA PHE A 61 3.28 0.60 6.00
C PHE A 61 2.11 1.49 5.58
N ALA A 62 1.72 1.47 4.30
CA ALA A 62 0.64 2.30 3.79
C ALA A 62 -0.70 1.95 4.45
N LYS A 63 -0.96 0.68 4.72
CA LYS A 63 -2.15 0.24 5.45
C LYS A 63 -2.18 0.78 6.88
N GLU A 64 -1.07 0.69 7.60
CA GLU A 64 -1.00 1.19 8.98
C GLU A 64 -1.07 2.72 9.03
N PHE A 65 -0.33 3.41 8.17
CA PHE A 65 -0.22 4.87 8.17
C PHE A 65 -1.45 5.57 7.58
N VAL A 66 -1.90 5.17 6.38
CA VAL A 66 -2.99 5.88 5.67
C VAL A 66 -4.35 5.57 6.31
N ASP A 67 -4.56 4.36 6.84
CA ASP A 67 -5.83 4.00 7.48
C ASP A 67 -5.92 4.44 8.95
N ALA A 68 -4.82 4.87 9.59
CA ALA A 68 -4.78 5.24 11.02
C ALA A 68 -5.92 6.20 11.39
N ARG A 69 -6.08 7.28 10.62
CA ARG A 69 -7.09 8.32 10.87
C ARG A 69 -8.52 7.80 10.76
N GLU A 70 -8.79 6.86 9.86
CA GLU A 70 -10.12 6.28 9.72
C GLU A 70 -10.40 5.28 10.85
N ARG A 71 -9.38 4.55 11.33
CA ARG A 71 -9.51 3.57 12.42
C ARG A 71 -9.68 4.19 13.80
N GLU A 72 -9.18 5.40 14.02
CA GLU A 72 -9.36 6.15 15.27
C GLU A 72 -10.81 6.63 15.49
N LYS A 73 -11.60 6.72 14.41
CA LYS A 73 -12.96 7.25 14.47
C LYS A 73 -13.95 6.13 14.71
N ILE A 74 -14.74 6.27 15.78
CA ILE A 74 -15.82 5.34 16.10
C ILE A 74 -17.14 6.04 15.81
N TYR A 75 -17.87 5.53 14.81
CA TYR A 75 -19.22 5.98 14.49
C TYR A 75 -20.23 4.88 14.80
N GLN A 76 -21.47 5.29 15.08
CA GLN A 76 -22.57 4.34 15.24
C GLN A 76 -22.73 3.52 13.96
N LYS A 77 -22.80 2.19 14.09
CA LYS A 77 -22.98 1.28 12.95
C LYS A 77 -24.26 1.64 12.20
N GLY A 78 -24.17 1.75 10.87
CA GLY A 78 -25.28 2.12 10.01
C GLY A 78 -25.51 3.63 9.86
N SER A 79 -24.75 4.47 10.57
CA SER A 79 -24.72 5.92 10.30
C SER A 79 -24.12 6.24 8.93
N TYR A 80 -24.41 7.45 8.44
CA TYR A 80 -23.82 7.98 7.22
C TYR A 80 -22.28 8.04 7.33
N GLU A 81 -21.78 8.45 8.49
CA GLU A 81 -20.37 8.58 8.82
C GLU A 81 -19.67 7.22 8.84
N SER A 82 -20.33 6.19 9.40
CA SER A 82 -19.85 4.81 9.34
C SER A 82 -19.72 4.31 7.90
N SER A 83 -20.70 4.64 7.04
CA SER A 83 -20.66 4.26 5.62
C SER A 83 -19.53 4.97 4.88
N ARG A 84 -19.32 6.26 5.16
CA ARG A 84 -18.24 7.06 4.56
C ARG A 84 -16.86 6.57 5.00
N LEU A 85 -16.69 6.22 6.28
CA LEU A 85 -15.44 5.63 6.80
C LEU A 85 -15.10 4.34 6.08
N LEU A 86 -16.08 3.44 5.92
CA LEU A 86 -15.89 2.16 5.21
C LEU A 86 -15.55 2.38 3.73
N MET A 87 -16.20 3.35 3.08
CA MET A 87 -15.87 3.73 1.71
C MET A 87 -14.43 4.26 1.59
N ASN A 88 -13.98 5.09 2.53
CA ASN A 88 -12.61 5.61 2.56
C ASN A 88 -11.57 4.49 2.71
N LEU A 89 -11.80 3.55 3.65
CA LEU A 89 -10.93 2.37 3.82
C LEU A 89 -10.89 1.51 2.56
N HIS A 90 -12.03 1.29 1.91
CA HIS A 90 -12.11 0.57 0.64
C HIS A 90 -11.34 1.29 -0.47
N ASN A 91 -11.46 2.61 -0.58
CA ASN A 91 -10.76 3.38 -1.61
C ASN A 91 -9.24 3.37 -1.39
N ASN A 92 -8.78 3.46 -0.13
CA ASN A 92 -7.37 3.28 0.19
C ASN A 92 -6.88 1.90 -0.24
N GLU A 93 -7.63 0.85 0.10
CA GLU A 93 -7.30 -0.52 -0.27
C GLU A 93 -7.29 -0.74 -1.78
N ALA A 94 -8.19 -0.10 -2.53
CA ALA A 94 -8.21 -0.18 -3.99
C ALA A 94 -6.98 0.47 -4.64
N GLY A 95 -6.31 1.39 -3.93
CA GLY A 95 -5.08 2.02 -4.40
C GLY A 95 -3.80 1.28 -4.04
N ARG A 96 -3.79 0.56 -2.92
CA ARG A 96 -2.62 -0.20 -2.46
C ARG A 96 -2.42 -1.47 -3.28
#